data_AF-A0AAX2KQ43-F1
#
_entry.id   AF-A0AAX2KQ43-F1
#
_cell.length_a   1.000
_cell.length_b   1.000
_cell.length_c   1.000
_cell.angle_alpha   90.00
_cell.angle_beta   90.00
_cell.angle_gamma   90.00
#
_symmetry.space_group_name_H-M   'P 1'
#
loop_
_entity.id
_entity.type
_entity.pdbx_description
1 polymer ?
#
loop_
_entity_poly.entity_id
_entity_poly.type
_entity_poly.pdbx_seq_one_letter_code
_entity_poly.pdbx_strand_id
1 'polypeptide(L)'
;MNIPKFPLPSRPETEIQFHAPTVKDALKYSDLNPAEDEATTTEYLNSMQDGEINDSAYWTVQDRRTALWWIFVNSRPDAVMTYSYECSHCGNTHHADINLSDLAQTVEILTVPPYVKTNVPVNGVPTDWILKPLTGKGVELLERMRASLPDMKKSRIQCWRSTDANC
;
A
#
# COMPACT_ATOMS: atom_id res chain seq x y z
N MET A 1 4.13 -3.74 -25.59
CA MET A 1 3.80 -4.83 -24.64
C MET A 1 2.43 -4.49 -24.09
N ASN A 2 1.46 -5.40 -24.17
CA ASN A 2 0.09 -5.14 -23.71
C ASN A 2 -0.11 -5.78 -22.35
N ILE A 3 -0.41 -4.99 -21.31
CA ILE A 3 -0.71 -5.52 -19.98
C ILE A 3 -2.17 -6.03 -20.01
N PRO A 4 -2.46 -7.24 -19.51
CA PRO A 4 -3.84 -7.72 -19.41
C PRO A 4 -4.67 -6.81 -18.51
N LYS A 5 -5.98 -6.71 -18.77
CA LYS A 5 -6.87 -5.92 -17.91
C LYS A 5 -6.82 -6.40 -16.46
N PHE A 6 -6.80 -5.44 -15.55
CA PHE A 6 -6.76 -5.67 -14.12
C PHE A 6 -8.17 -5.52 -13.53
N PRO A 7 -8.84 -6.60 -13.10
CA PRO A 7 -10.06 -6.48 -12.31
C PRO A 7 -9.69 -6.00 -10.90
N LEU A 8 -10.37 -4.97 -10.38
CA LEU A 8 -10.14 -4.54 -9.00
C LEU A 8 -10.53 -5.66 -8.03
N PRO A 9 -9.63 -6.16 -7.16
CA PRO A 9 -9.95 -7.25 -6.23
C PRO A 9 -11.18 -6.99 -5.34
N SER A 10 -11.42 -5.73 -4.98
CA SER A 10 -12.57 -5.30 -4.18
C SER A 10 -13.87 -5.06 -4.97
N ARG A 11 -13.77 -4.90 -6.30
CA ARG A 11 -14.88 -4.61 -7.23
C ARG A 11 -14.57 -5.20 -8.61
N PRO A 12 -14.71 -6.52 -8.78
CA PRO A 12 -14.16 -7.22 -9.94
C PRO A 12 -14.83 -6.85 -11.26
N GLU A 13 -16.04 -6.30 -11.21
CA GLU A 13 -16.76 -5.73 -12.34
C GLU A 13 -16.11 -4.47 -12.92
N THR A 14 -15.24 -3.83 -12.14
CA THR A 14 -14.44 -2.68 -12.58
C THR A 14 -13.09 -3.19 -13.09
N GLU A 15 -12.90 -3.16 -14.40
CA GLU A 15 -11.63 -3.52 -15.04
C GLU A 15 -10.83 -2.27 -15.41
N ILE A 16 -9.54 -2.27 -15.10
CA ILE A 16 -8.61 -1.20 -15.42
C ILE A 16 -7.65 -1.68 -16.51
N GLN A 17 -7.49 -0.91 -17.58
CA GLN A 17 -6.46 -1.14 -18.59
C GLN A 17 -5.23 -0.29 -18.24
N PHE A 18 -4.07 -0.93 -18.11
CA PHE A 18 -2.80 -0.25 -17.90
C PHE A 18 -1.91 -0.36 -19.15
N HIS A 19 -1.04 0.62 -19.35
CA HIS A 19 0.09 0.51 -20.26
C HIS A 19 1.38 0.16 -19.50
N ALA A 20 2.36 -0.37 -20.24
CA ALA A 20 3.66 -0.69 -19.68
C ALA A 20 4.44 0.60 -19.31
N PRO A 21 5.08 0.66 -18.12
CA PRO A 21 5.91 1.80 -17.74
C PRO A 21 7.05 2.03 -18.72
N THR A 22 7.36 3.30 -18.97
CA THR A 22 8.43 3.73 -19.86
C THR A 22 9.68 4.17 -19.08
N VAL A 23 10.77 4.43 -19.80
CA VAL A 23 11.98 5.02 -19.20
C VAL A 23 11.68 6.38 -18.56
N LYS A 24 10.75 7.16 -19.12
CA LYS A 24 10.34 8.45 -18.55
C LYS A 24 9.68 8.26 -17.18
N ASP A 25 8.86 7.22 -17.04
CA ASP A 25 8.20 6.90 -15.78
C ASP A 25 9.24 6.43 -14.75
N ALA A 26 10.18 5.58 -15.16
CA ALA A 26 11.29 5.18 -14.30
C ALA A 26 12.10 6.38 -13.77
N LEU A 27 12.39 7.37 -14.61
CA LEU A 27 13.08 8.60 -14.20
C LEU A 27 12.25 9.47 -13.26
N LYS A 28 10.92 9.51 -13.45
CA LYS A 28 10.03 10.30 -12.62
C LYS A 28 9.85 9.70 -11.23
N TYR A 29 9.76 8.38 -11.14
CA TYR A 29 9.42 7.66 -9.91
C TYR A 29 10.63 6.96 -9.25
N SER A 30 11.87 7.28 -9.66
CA SER A 30 13.09 6.66 -9.11
C SER A 30 13.50 7.20 -7.74
N ASP A 31 13.12 8.44 -7.40
CA ASP A 31 13.59 9.13 -6.19
C ASP A 31 12.37 9.55 -5.36
N LEU A 32 11.72 8.55 -4.77
CA LEU A 32 10.50 8.74 -3.99
C LEU A 32 10.83 9.33 -2.61
N ASN A 33 10.08 10.37 -2.24
CA ASN A 33 10.08 10.89 -0.87
C ASN A 33 9.23 9.98 0.02
N PRO A 34 9.80 9.31 1.05
CA PRO A 34 9.04 8.40 1.93
C PRO A 34 7.89 9.08 2.70
N ALA A 35 7.85 10.41 2.73
CA ALA A 35 6.76 11.18 3.31
C ALA A 35 5.57 11.38 2.36
N GLU A 36 5.70 10.98 1.09
CA GLU A 36 4.73 11.19 0.01
C GLU A 36 4.54 9.90 -0.83
N ASP A 37 4.85 8.72 -0.26
CA ASP A 37 4.76 7.42 -0.94
C ASP A 37 3.33 7.12 -1.39
N GLU A 38 2.35 7.39 -0.53
CA GLU A 38 0.94 7.12 -0.84
C GLU A 38 0.40 8.13 -1.86
N ALA A 39 0.79 9.40 -1.77
CA ALA A 39 0.42 10.40 -2.77
C ALA A 39 1.01 10.06 -4.15
N THR A 40 2.30 9.69 -4.17
CA THR A 40 3.00 9.32 -5.40
C THR A 40 2.43 8.03 -6.01
N THR A 41 2.00 7.07 -5.18
CA THR A 41 1.32 5.86 -5.65
C THR A 41 0.02 6.18 -6.37
N THR A 42 -0.76 7.15 -5.90
CA THR A 42 -2.00 7.59 -6.58
C THR A 42 -1.67 8.23 -7.92
N GLU A 43 -0.68 9.12 -7.94
CA GLU A 43 -0.22 9.75 -9.18
C GLU A 43 0.26 8.72 -10.20
N TYR A 44 1.09 7.77 -9.77
CA TYR A 44 1.61 6.69 -10.60
C TYR A 44 0.46 5.87 -11.20
N LEU A 45 -0.41 5.30 -10.35
CA LEU A 45 -1.51 4.44 -10.81
C LEU A 45 -2.49 5.16 -11.72
N ASN A 46 -2.75 6.45 -11.50
CA ASN A 46 -3.60 7.24 -12.40
C ASN A 46 -2.89 7.51 -13.73
N SER A 47 -1.58 7.73 -13.73
CA SER A 47 -0.82 7.98 -14.95
C SER A 47 -0.65 6.76 -15.85
N MET A 48 -0.67 5.55 -15.29
CA MET A 48 -0.48 4.29 -16.02
C MET A 48 -1.75 3.77 -16.71
N GLN A 49 -2.91 4.39 -16.46
CA GLN A 49 -4.20 3.95 -17.02
C GLN A 49 -4.38 4.42 -18.46
N ASP A 50 -4.98 3.55 -19.28
CA ASP A 50 -5.44 3.89 -20.62
C ASP A 50 -6.95 4.15 -20.62
N GLY A 51 -7.40 5.11 -21.42
CA GLY A 51 -8.82 5.43 -21.56
C GLY A 51 -9.35 6.37 -20.47
N GLU A 52 -10.53 6.07 -19.94
CA GLU A 52 -11.13 6.85 -18.85
C GLU A 52 -10.45 6.50 -17.53
N ILE A 53 -9.90 7.51 -16.86
CA ILE A 53 -9.14 7.34 -15.63
C ILE A 53 -10.10 7.05 -14.46
N ASN A 54 -9.95 5.88 -13.85
CA ASN A 54 -10.59 5.55 -12.59
C ASN A 54 -9.64 5.95 -11.45
N ASP A 55 -9.99 7.03 -10.73
CA ASP A 55 -9.09 7.63 -9.74
C ASP A 55 -8.76 6.66 -8.59
N SER A 56 -7.49 6.25 -8.54
CA SER A 56 -6.94 5.28 -7.59
C SER A 56 -6.94 5.78 -6.14
N ALA A 57 -7.14 7.07 -5.89
CA ALA A 57 -7.37 7.60 -4.54
C ALA A 57 -8.62 7.00 -3.88
N TYR A 58 -9.59 6.52 -4.66
CA TYR A 58 -10.82 5.91 -4.15
C TYR A 58 -10.78 4.38 -4.11
N TRP A 59 -9.69 3.77 -4.57
CA TRP A 59 -9.49 2.33 -4.47
C TRP A 59 -9.13 1.95 -3.04
N THR A 60 -9.36 0.69 -2.67
CA THR A 60 -8.85 0.19 -1.40
C THR A 60 -7.32 0.13 -1.45
N VAL A 61 -6.67 0.22 -0.30
CA VAL A 61 -5.20 0.11 -0.23
C VAL A 61 -4.72 -1.21 -0.83
N GLN A 62 -5.48 -2.30 -0.68
CA GLN A 62 -5.11 -3.59 -1.24
C GLN A 62 -5.23 -3.60 -2.76
N ASP A 63 -6.29 -3.03 -3.34
CA ASP A 63 -6.39 -2.91 -4.81
C ASP A 63 -5.21 -2.15 -5.41
N ARG A 64 -4.76 -1.06 -4.75
CA ARG A 64 -3.60 -0.27 -5.20
C ARG A 64 -2.31 -1.10 -5.18
N ARG A 65 -2.08 -1.86 -4.11
CA ARG A 65 -0.90 -2.76 -3.99
C ARG A 65 -0.94 -3.87 -5.04
N THR A 66 -2.10 -4.49 -5.24
CA THR A 66 -2.28 -5.51 -6.26
C THR A 66 -2.10 -4.93 -7.67
N ALA A 67 -2.55 -3.70 -7.93
CA ALA A 67 -2.34 -3.02 -9.20
C ALA A 67 -0.84 -2.77 -9.49
N LEU A 68 -0.07 -2.29 -8.50
CA LEU A 68 1.37 -2.11 -8.63
C LEU A 68 2.07 -3.44 -8.96
N TRP A 69 1.73 -4.51 -8.23
CA TRP A 69 2.23 -5.86 -8.52
C TRP A 69 1.83 -6.33 -9.93
N TRP A 70 0.57 -6.10 -10.33
CA TRP A 70 0.05 -6.49 -11.64
C TRP A 70 0.81 -5.82 -12.79
N ILE A 71 1.05 -4.51 -12.67
CA ILE A 71 1.87 -3.75 -13.63
C ILE A 71 3.28 -4.32 -13.63
N PHE A 72 3.87 -4.56 -12.46
CA PHE A 72 5.22 -5.08 -12.34
C PHE A 72 5.39 -6.40 -13.08
N VAL A 73 4.57 -7.42 -12.80
CA VAL A 73 4.74 -8.77 -13.36
C VAL A 73 4.43 -8.84 -14.85
N ASN A 74 3.53 -7.99 -15.36
CA ASN A 74 3.11 -8.00 -16.77
C ASN A 74 3.90 -7.02 -17.67
N SER A 75 4.78 -6.19 -17.11
CA SER A 75 5.57 -5.21 -17.88
C SER A 75 7.01 -5.64 -18.17
N ARG A 76 7.41 -6.83 -17.72
CA ARG A 76 8.80 -7.32 -17.80
C ARG A 76 8.86 -8.80 -18.16
N PRO A 77 9.96 -9.25 -18.79
CA PRO A 77 10.14 -10.67 -19.13
C PRO A 77 10.44 -11.56 -17.91
N ASP A 78 11.01 -11.01 -16.84
CA ASP A 78 11.32 -11.71 -15.60
C ASP A 78 10.83 -10.90 -14.40
N ALA A 79 10.04 -11.52 -13.54
CA ALA A 79 9.47 -10.92 -12.34
C ALA A 79 10.17 -11.36 -11.04
N VAL A 80 11.39 -11.90 -11.13
CA VAL A 80 12.21 -12.22 -9.97
C VAL A 80 12.71 -10.94 -9.28
N MET A 81 12.53 -10.89 -7.96
CA MET A 81 13.13 -9.89 -7.09
C MET A 81 13.97 -10.56 -6.00
N THR A 82 15.19 -10.06 -5.80
CA THR A 82 16.04 -10.45 -4.68
C THR A 82 15.68 -9.64 -3.44
N TYR A 83 15.22 -10.31 -2.39
CA TYR A 83 14.96 -9.71 -1.09
C TYR A 83 16.10 -10.04 -0.12
N SER A 84 16.63 -9.01 0.53
CA SER A 84 17.66 -9.15 1.57
C SER A 84 17.03 -8.99 2.95
N TYR A 85 17.31 -9.91 3.87
CA TYR A 85 16.79 -9.87 5.23
C TYR A 85 17.82 -10.29 6.27
N GLU A 86 17.72 -9.69 7.46
CA GLU A 86 18.53 -10.08 8.62
C GLU A 86 17.91 -11.30 9.30
N CYS A 87 18.66 -12.38 9.37
CA CYS A 87 18.18 -13.63 9.95
C CYS A 87 18.24 -13.58 11.48
N SER A 88 17.08 -13.65 12.13
CA SER A 88 17.02 -13.65 13.60
C SER A 88 17.67 -14.87 14.26
N HIS A 89 17.91 -15.95 13.51
CA HIS A 89 18.54 -17.17 14.02
C HIS A 89 20.08 -17.10 13.98
N CYS A 90 20.67 -16.65 12.86
CA CYS A 90 22.11 -16.67 12.66
C CYS A 90 22.79 -15.29 12.74
N GLY A 91 22.02 -14.20 12.70
CA GLY A 91 22.52 -12.83 12.75
C GLY A 91 23.21 -12.33 11.48
N ASN A 92 23.14 -13.09 10.38
CA ASN A 92 23.68 -12.68 9.08
C ASN A 92 22.56 -12.24 8.12
N THR A 93 22.90 -11.40 7.15
CA THR A 93 22.05 -11.06 6.01
C THR A 93 21.94 -12.27 5.07
N HIS A 94 20.71 -12.67 4.75
CA HIS A 94 20.41 -13.65 3.72
C HIS A 94 19.70 -13.00 2.54
N HIS A 95 19.79 -13.66 1.39
CA HIS A 95 19.12 -13.24 0.16
C HIS A 95 18.17 -14.33 -0.30
N ALA A 96 16.97 -13.94 -0.71
CA ALA A 96 15.99 -14.82 -1.30
C ALA A 96 15.53 -14.24 -2.64
N ASP A 97 15.67 -15.03 -3.70
CA ASP A 97 15.11 -14.70 -5.00
C ASP A 97 13.67 -15.19 -5.06
N ILE A 98 12.73 -14.28 -5.27
CA ILE A 98 11.29 -14.56 -5.30
C ILE A 98 10.75 -14.18 -6.66
N ASN A 99 10.20 -15.15 -7.40
CA ASN A 99 9.44 -14.85 -8.61
C ASN A 99 8.06 -14.33 -8.21
N LEU A 100 7.83 -13.03 -8.42
CA LEU A 100 6.56 -12.40 -8.04
C LEU A 100 5.38 -12.88 -8.89
N SER A 101 5.61 -13.54 -10.02
CA SER A 101 4.54 -14.16 -10.81
C SER A 101 3.88 -15.33 -10.07
N ASP A 102 4.60 -16.00 -9.17
CA ASP A 102 4.08 -17.14 -8.42
C ASP A 102 2.96 -16.73 -7.45
N LEU A 103 2.94 -15.46 -7.03
CA LEU A 103 1.86 -14.90 -6.21
C LEU A 103 0.50 -14.94 -6.93
N ALA A 104 0.48 -14.97 -8.27
CA ALA A 104 -0.77 -15.09 -9.03
C ALA A 104 -1.54 -16.38 -8.71
N GLN A 105 -0.85 -17.44 -8.27
CA GLN A 105 -1.47 -18.73 -7.94
C GLN A 105 -2.35 -18.67 -6.69
N THR A 106 -2.17 -17.66 -5.83
CA THR A 106 -2.87 -17.52 -4.56
C THR A 106 -3.73 -16.25 -4.49
N VAL A 107 -3.93 -15.55 -5.61
CA VAL A 107 -4.78 -14.36 -5.65
C VAL A 107 -6.23 -14.75 -5.44
N GLU A 108 -6.83 -14.18 -4.39
CA GLU A 108 -8.27 -14.29 -4.12
C GLU A 108 -8.95 -12.96 -4.40
N ILE A 109 -10.06 -13.03 -5.15
CA ILE A 109 -10.90 -11.89 -5.48
C ILE A 109 -12.11 -11.90 -4.55
N LEU A 110 -12.51 -10.74 -4.04
CA LEU A 110 -13.68 -10.66 -3.16
C LEU A 110 -14.96 -10.98 -3.94
N THR A 111 -15.75 -11.90 -3.41
CA THR A 111 -17.09 -12.25 -3.91
C THR A 111 -18.20 -11.47 -3.21
N VAL A 112 -17.83 -10.64 -2.25
CA VAL A 112 -18.74 -9.83 -1.42
C VAL A 112 -18.33 -8.36 -1.48
N PRO A 113 -19.24 -7.42 -1.17
CA PRO A 113 -18.88 -6.01 -1.09
C PRO A 113 -17.72 -5.79 -0.10
N PRO A 114 -16.82 -4.83 -0.35
CA PRO A 114 -15.65 -4.58 0.47
C PRO A 114 -16.01 -3.78 1.74
N TYR A 115 -16.96 -4.28 2.51
CA TYR A 115 -17.33 -3.76 3.82
C TYR A 115 -18.01 -4.84 4.66
N VAL A 116 -17.93 -4.68 5.98
CA VAL A 116 -18.63 -5.53 6.95
C VAL A 116 -19.60 -4.67 7.75
N LYS A 117 -20.85 -5.15 7.89
CA LYS A 117 -21.81 -4.57 8.83
C LYS A 117 -21.68 -5.28 10.17
N THR A 118 -21.62 -4.53 11.26
CA THR A 118 -21.47 -5.07 12.60
C THR A 118 -22.17 -4.20 13.63
N ASN A 119 -22.40 -4.72 14.83
CA ASN A 119 -22.92 -3.95 15.95
C ASN A 119 -21.81 -3.79 17.00
N VAL A 120 -21.44 -2.56 17.30
CA VAL A 120 -20.39 -2.23 18.28
C VAL A 120 -20.96 -1.21 19.26
N PRO A 121 -20.90 -1.46 20.58
CA PRO A 121 -21.44 -0.55 21.56
C PRO A 121 -20.60 0.73 21.67
N VAL A 122 -21.24 1.88 21.61
CA VAL A 122 -20.64 3.20 21.87
C VAL A 122 -21.19 3.72 23.18
N ASN A 123 -20.33 3.89 24.19
CA ASN A 123 -20.76 4.27 25.54
C ASN A 123 -21.86 3.35 26.12
N GLY A 124 -21.78 2.05 25.82
CA GLY A 124 -22.75 1.04 26.26
C GLY A 124 -24.02 0.93 25.42
N VAL A 125 -24.20 1.76 24.38
CA VAL A 125 -25.36 1.72 23.48
C VAL A 125 -25.01 0.91 22.22
N PRO A 126 -25.67 -0.23 21.95
CA PRO A 126 -25.52 -0.98 20.70
C PRO A 126 -25.73 -0.07 19.50
N THR A 127 -24.72 0.06 18.65
CA THR A 127 -24.75 0.95 17.48
C THR A 127 -24.34 0.15 16.26
N ASP A 128 -25.05 0.32 15.16
CA ASP A 128 -24.71 -0.34 13.90
C ASP A 128 -23.60 0.41 13.16
N TRP A 129 -22.60 -0.34 12.72
CA TRP A 129 -21.41 0.17 12.05
C TRP A 129 -21.21 -0.50 10.69
N ILE A 130 -20.61 0.26 9.77
CA ILE A 130 -20.11 -0.25 8.50
C ILE A 130 -18.60 -0.08 8.52
N LEU A 131 -17.88 -1.18 8.66
CA LEU A 131 -16.42 -1.23 8.60
C LEU A 131 -16.00 -1.34 7.14
N LYS A 132 -15.16 -0.42 6.68
CA LYS A 132 -14.61 -0.38 5.32
C LYS A 132 -13.09 -0.45 5.38
N PRO A 133 -12.43 -1.07 4.40
CA PRO A 133 -10.98 -0.92 4.24
C PRO A 133 -10.62 0.54 3.99
N LEU A 134 -9.40 0.92 4.37
CA LEU A 134 -8.87 2.24 4.02
C LEU A 134 -8.76 2.36 2.50
N THR A 135 -9.06 3.55 2.00
CA THR A 135 -8.84 3.91 0.60
C THR A 135 -7.51 4.65 0.44
N GLY A 136 -7.07 4.85 -0.80
CA GLY A 136 -5.86 5.62 -1.11
C GLY A 136 -5.85 7.01 -0.46
N LYS A 137 -6.96 7.75 -0.60
CA LYS A 137 -7.18 9.05 0.05
C LYS A 137 -7.08 8.98 1.58
N GLY A 138 -7.52 7.87 2.17
CA GLY A 138 -7.43 7.64 3.61
C GLY A 138 -5.98 7.47 4.07
N VAL A 139 -5.19 6.68 3.36
CA VAL A 139 -3.77 6.48 3.70
C VAL A 139 -2.90 7.69 3.39
N GLU A 140 -3.20 8.45 2.33
CA GLU A 140 -2.55 9.76 2.08
C GLU A 140 -2.83 10.77 3.20
N LEU A 141 -4.02 10.74 3.80
CA LEU A 141 -4.31 11.57 4.98
C LEU A 141 -3.47 11.12 6.18
N LEU A 142 -3.38 9.81 6.44
CA LEU A 142 -2.57 9.26 7.52
C LEU A 142 -1.07 9.55 7.31
N GLU A 143 -0.59 9.49 6.07
CA GLU A 143 0.77 9.85 5.69
C GLU A 143 1.08 11.31 6.01
N ARG A 144 0.21 12.24 5.61
CA ARG A 144 0.35 13.67 5.95
C ARG A 144 0.30 13.91 7.46
N MET A 145 -0.61 13.23 8.16
CA MET A 145 -0.67 13.30 9.62
C MET A 145 0.65 12.80 10.25
N ARG A 146 1.19 11.68 9.77
CA ARG A 146 2.49 11.15 10.22
C ARG A 146 3.62 12.14 9.98
N ALA A 147 3.67 12.75 8.79
CA ALA A 147 4.68 13.76 8.45
C ALA A 147 4.56 15.04 9.29
N SER A 148 3.36 15.37 9.77
CA SER A 148 3.12 16.51 10.66
C SER A 148 3.45 16.25 12.13
N LEU A 149 3.73 15.01 12.51
CA LEU A 149 4.14 14.70 13.88
C LEU A 149 5.48 15.38 14.20
N PRO A 150 5.65 15.97 15.39
CA PRO A 150 6.92 16.55 15.78
C PRO A 150 8.01 15.46 15.82
N ASP A 151 9.24 15.84 15.45
CA ASP A 151 10.44 15.01 15.59
C ASP A 151 10.49 14.46 17.02
N MET A 152 10.21 13.16 17.19
CA MET A 152 10.37 12.49 18.49
C MET A 152 11.87 12.26 18.79
N LYS A 153 12.69 13.31 18.71
CA LYS A 153 14.07 13.28 19.19
C LYS A 153 14.06 13.30 20.72
N LYS A 154 14.19 12.10 21.29
CA LYS A 154 14.67 11.77 22.65
C LYS A 154 14.34 12.81 23.75
N SER A 155 13.14 12.76 24.34
CA SER A 155 12.91 13.50 25.61
C SER A 155 12.00 12.81 26.66
N ARG A 156 11.68 11.51 26.54
CA ARG A 156 10.81 10.85 27.54
C ARG A 156 11.33 9.59 28.22
N ILE A 157 12.56 9.15 27.92
CA ILE A 157 13.18 8.02 28.67
C ILE A 157 14.03 8.52 29.85
N GLN A 158 14.44 9.79 29.89
CA GLN A 158 15.26 10.30 30.99
C GLN A 158 14.48 10.59 32.29
N CYS A 159 13.17 10.88 32.23
CA CYS A 159 12.40 11.22 33.44
C CYS A 159 11.94 9.98 34.25
N TRP A 160 11.83 8.80 33.62
CA TRP A 160 11.44 7.57 34.33
C TRP A 160 12.58 6.91 35.11
N ARG A 161 13.82 7.43 35.02
CA ARG A 161 15.01 6.88 35.69
C ARG A 161 15.66 7.80 36.70
N SER A 162 15.20 9.04 36.87
CA SER A 162 15.64 9.91 37.96
C SER A 162 14.58 9.95 39.06
N THR A 163 14.92 9.43 40.23
CA THR A 163 14.17 9.63 41.48
C THR A 163 14.30 11.06 42.04
N ASP A 164 14.74 12.01 41.22
CA ASP A 164 14.97 13.38 41.66
C ASP A 164 13.71 14.21 41.43
N ALA A 165 13.05 14.52 42.54
CA ALA A 165 11.94 15.45 42.62
C ALA A 165 12.45 16.86 42.31
N ASN A 166 12.40 17.26 41.03
CA ASN A 166 12.18 18.62 40.56
C ASN A 166 12.04 18.61 39.03
N CYS A 167 10.80 18.45 38.58
CA CYS A 167 10.31 19.07 37.34
C CYS A 167 9.43 20.26 37.75
#